data_AF-A0A7C9EM22-F1
#
_entry.id   AF-A0A7C9EM22-F1
#
_cell.length_a   1.000
_cell.length_b   1.000
_cell.length_c   1.000
_cell.angle_alpha   90.00
_cell.angle_beta   90.00
_cell.angle_gamma   90.00
#
_symmetry.space_group_name_H-M   'P 1'
#
loop_
_entity.id
_entity.type
_entity.pdbx_description
1 polymer ?
#
loop_
_entity_poly.entity_id
_entity_poly.type
_entity_poly.pdbx_seq_one_letter_code
_entity_poly.pdbx_strand_id
1 'polypeptide(L)'
;RRLLESEPEPEYTGFPKWLSKSDRELLGAPTPTIQADIVVAQDGSGTVTTITDAIKQAPQNSGRRIIILVKAGTYAEPNLKVGRRKTNLWFVGEGKGRTIISGSKSVAHDKI
;
A
#
# COMPACT_ATOMS: atom_id res chain seq x y z
N ARG A 1 -52.09 -6.86 1.31
CA ARG A 1 -51.16 -6.09 2.18
C ARG A 1 -49.77 -6.66 1.96
N ARG A 2 -48.97 -6.04 1.09
CA ARG A 2 -47.56 -6.42 0.88
C ARG A 2 -46.78 -5.78 2.02
N LEU A 3 -46.26 -6.60 2.92
CA LEU A 3 -45.29 -6.16 3.92
C LEU A 3 -44.10 -5.56 3.15
N LEU A 4 -43.83 -4.28 3.36
CA LEU A 4 -42.56 -3.68 3.04
C LEU A 4 -41.53 -4.36 3.93
N GLU A 5 -40.87 -5.41 3.43
CA GLU A 5 -39.60 -5.82 3.99
C GLU A 5 -38.67 -4.62 3.85
N SER A 6 -38.26 -4.08 5.00
CA SER A 6 -37.23 -3.05 5.08
C SER A 6 -35.99 -3.58 4.37
N GLU A 7 -35.58 -2.92 3.28
CA GLU A 7 -34.25 -3.11 2.70
C GLU A 7 -33.22 -3.06 3.84
N PRO A 8 -32.31 -4.04 3.98
CA PRO A 8 -31.33 -4.02 5.05
C PRO A 8 -30.52 -2.73 4.93
N GLU A 9 -30.61 -1.90 5.96
CA GLU A 9 -29.82 -0.67 6.10
C GLU A 9 -28.35 -1.02 5.84
N PRO A 10 -27.67 -0.33 4.91
CA PRO A 10 -26.32 -0.69 4.54
C PRO A 10 -25.43 -0.62 5.78
N GLU A 11 -24.87 -1.75 6.20
CA GLU A 11 -23.89 -1.80 7.28
C GLU A 11 -22.75 -0.82 6.96
N TYR A 12 -22.70 0.28 7.71
CA TYR A 12 -21.70 1.32 7.52
C TYR A 12 -20.38 0.84 8.13
N THR A 13 -19.68 -0.03 7.41
CA THR A 13 -18.39 -0.61 7.83
C THR A 13 -17.23 0.40 7.91
N GLY A 14 -17.48 1.69 7.61
CA GLY A 14 -16.44 2.72 7.48
C GLY A 14 -15.55 2.58 6.23
N PHE A 15 -15.71 1.51 5.45
CA PHE A 15 -14.98 1.28 4.22
C PHE A 15 -15.81 1.60 2.96
N PRO A 16 -15.16 2.06 1.87
CA PRO A 16 -15.85 2.29 0.60
C PRO A 16 -16.46 1.01 0.01
N LYS A 17 -17.59 1.13 -0.69
CA LYS A 17 -18.30 -0.01 -1.32
C LYS A 17 -17.47 -0.74 -2.38
N TRP A 18 -16.51 -0.06 -3.03
CA TRP A 18 -15.64 -0.66 -4.04
C TRP A 18 -14.56 -1.57 -3.44
N LEU A 19 -14.36 -1.52 -2.13
CA LEU A 19 -13.35 -2.32 -1.45
C LEU A 19 -13.94 -3.69 -1.08
N SER A 20 -13.32 -4.77 -1.57
CA SER A 20 -13.80 -6.12 -1.30
C SER A 20 -13.69 -6.46 0.20
N LYS A 21 -14.41 -7.49 0.66
CA LYS A 21 -14.32 -7.94 2.05
C LYS A 21 -12.89 -8.37 2.42
N SER A 22 -12.26 -9.16 1.55
CA SER A 22 -10.87 -9.62 1.74
C SER A 22 -9.86 -8.48 1.80
N ASP A 23 -10.12 -7.38 1.09
CA ASP A 23 -9.28 -6.18 1.15
C ASP A 23 -9.39 -5.46 2.48
N ARG A 24 -10.60 -5.37 3.02
CA ARG A 24 -10.83 -4.78 4.35
C ARG A 24 -10.14 -5.59 5.43
N GLU A 25 -10.24 -6.92 5.35
CA GLU A 25 -9.56 -7.84 6.27
C GLU A 25 -8.04 -7.66 6.21
N LEU A 26 -7.45 -7.56 5.02
CA LEU A 26 -6.01 -7.30 4.85
C LEU A 26 -5.60 -5.96 5.49
N LEU A 27 -6.38 -4.89 5.28
CA LEU A 27 -6.07 -3.57 5.83
C LEU A 27 -6.23 -3.49 7.36
N GLY A 28 -7.08 -4.33 7.94
CA GLY A 28 -7.26 -4.43 9.39
C GLY A 28 -6.30 -5.41 10.06
N ALA A 29 -5.58 -6.24 9.29
CA ALA A 29 -4.71 -7.26 9.84
C ALA A 29 -3.44 -6.66 10.47
N PRO A 30 -2.94 -7.21 11.59
CA PRO A 30 -1.66 -6.81 12.13
C PRO A 30 -0.55 -7.15 11.15
N THR A 31 0.38 -6.22 10.97
CA THR A 31 1.49 -6.31 10.01
C THR A 31 2.26 -7.64 9.98
N PRO A 32 2.63 -8.28 11.11
CA PRO A 32 3.35 -9.56 11.09
C PRO A 32 2.54 -10.73 10.52
N THR A 33 1.22 -10.61 10.38
CA THR A 33 0.36 -11.65 9.79
C THR A 33 0.17 -11.50 8.28
N ILE A 34 0.63 -10.38 7.72
CA ILE A 34 0.51 -10.09 6.30
C ILE A 34 1.63 -10.83 5.55
N GLN A 35 1.25 -11.72 4.64
CA GLN A 35 2.19 -12.39 3.75
C GLN A 35 2.67 -11.42 2.66
N ALA A 36 3.81 -10.77 2.92
CA ALA A 36 4.41 -9.83 1.99
C ALA A 36 5.16 -10.54 0.85
N ASP A 37 5.06 -9.99 -0.37
CA ASP A 37 5.88 -10.44 -1.50
C ASP A 37 7.29 -9.79 -1.46
N ILE A 38 7.37 -8.55 -0.98
CA ILE A 38 8.62 -7.78 -0.85
C ILE A 38 8.60 -7.02 0.47
N VAL A 39 9.67 -7.12 1.26
CA VAL A 39 9.82 -6.35 2.51
C VAL A 39 10.88 -5.26 2.33
N VAL A 40 10.53 -4.02 2.67
CA VAL A 40 11.40 -2.84 2.62
C VAL A 40 11.84 -2.49 4.04
N ALA A 41 13.13 -2.53 4.31
CA ALA A 41 13.70 -2.26 5.63
C ALA A 41 15.05 -1.54 5.53
N GLN A 42 15.17 -0.35 6.12
CA GLN A 42 16.40 0.45 6.06
C GLN A 42 17.55 -0.17 6.86
N ASP A 43 17.22 -1.01 7.85
CA ASP A 43 18.17 -1.76 8.68
C ASP A 43 18.75 -3.01 7.98
N GLY A 44 18.31 -3.30 6.75
CA GLY A 44 18.74 -4.48 5.98
C GLY A 44 18.06 -5.80 6.36
N SER A 45 17.10 -5.79 7.30
CA SER A 45 16.35 -7.00 7.70
C SER A 45 15.28 -7.46 6.71
N GLY A 46 15.08 -6.71 5.62
CA GLY A 46 14.08 -6.96 4.58
C GLY A 46 14.68 -7.46 3.27
N THR A 47 13.84 -7.58 2.24
CA THR A 47 14.24 -7.94 0.86
C THR A 47 15.07 -6.82 0.21
N VAL A 48 14.70 -5.57 0.46
CA VAL A 48 15.35 -4.37 -0.08
C VAL A 48 15.35 -3.25 0.96
N THR A 49 16.17 -2.22 0.74
CA THR A 49 16.29 -1.08 1.65
C THR A 49 15.47 0.13 1.21
N THR A 50 15.10 0.21 -0.08
CA THR A 50 14.37 1.35 -0.67
C THR A 50 13.03 0.90 -1.26
N ILE A 51 12.05 1.82 -1.29
CA ILE A 51 10.73 1.59 -1.87
C ILE A 51 10.85 1.58 -3.40
N THR A 52 11.73 2.41 -3.95
CA THR A 52 12.02 2.45 -5.38
C THR A 52 12.51 1.07 -5.88
N ASP A 53 13.38 0.39 -5.14
CA ASP A 53 13.85 -0.93 -5.54
C ASP A 53 12.78 -2.02 -5.39
N ALA A 54 11.90 -1.91 -4.38
CA ALA A 54 10.73 -2.79 -4.28
C ALA A 54 9.82 -2.67 -5.50
N ILE A 55 9.53 -1.44 -5.94
CA ILE A 55 8.75 -1.18 -7.16
C ILE A 55 9.45 -1.78 -8.38
N LYS A 56 10.78 -1.65 -8.50
CA LYS A 56 11.55 -2.23 -9.61
C LYS A 56 11.46 -3.76 -9.63
N GLN A 57 11.59 -4.41 -8.47
CA GLN A 57 11.54 -5.86 -8.34
C GLN A 57 10.15 -6.46 -8.61
N ALA A 58 9.07 -5.73 -8.30
CA ALA A 58 7.72 -6.24 -8.53
C ALA A 58 7.47 -6.59 -10.01
N PRO A 59 6.72 -7.65 -10.34
CA PRO A 59 6.43 -8.01 -11.72
C PRO A 59 5.63 -6.91 -12.45
N GLN A 60 5.81 -6.84 -13.77
CA GLN A 60 5.00 -5.95 -14.61
C GLN A 60 3.68 -6.65 -14.99
N ASN A 61 2.61 -5.89 -15.09
CA ASN A 61 1.27 -6.33 -15.50
C ASN A 61 0.77 -7.52 -14.68
N SER A 62 1.05 -7.54 -13.38
CA SER A 62 0.61 -8.63 -12.49
C SER A 62 -0.91 -8.74 -12.49
N GLY A 63 -1.42 -9.95 -12.77
CA GLY A 63 -2.85 -10.28 -12.61
C GLY A 63 -3.26 -10.52 -11.16
N ARG A 64 -2.29 -10.73 -10.26
CA ARG A 64 -2.52 -10.87 -8.82
C ARG A 64 -2.00 -9.67 -8.03
N ARG A 65 -2.44 -9.53 -6.80
CA ARG A 65 -1.90 -8.57 -5.82
C ARG A 65 -0.43 -8.85 -5.53
N ILE A 66 0.34 -7.77 -5.45
CA ILE A 66 1.72 -7.76 -4.96
C ILE A 66 1.77 -6.87 -3.73
N ILE A 67 2.13 -7.43 -2.58
CA ILE A 67 2.19 -6.74 -1.29
C ILE A 67 3.64 -6.34 -1.00
N ILE A 68 3.87 -5.03 -0.96
CA ILE A 68 5.13 -4.41 -0.54
C ILE A 68 4.94 -3.95 0.91
N LEU A 69 5.58 -4.65 1.84
CA LEU A 69 5.58 -4.29 3.25
C LEU A 69 6.72 -3.31 3.54
N VAL A 70 6.43 -2.18 4.15
CA VAL A 70 7.41 -1.15 4.49
C VAL A 70 7.50 -1.03 6.01
N LYS A 71 8.67 -1.38 6.56
CA LYS A 71 8.90 -1.31 8.00
C LYS A 71 8.88 0.13 8.51
N ALA A 72 8.86 0.30 9.82
CA ALA A 72 9.00 1.60 10.45
C ALA A 72 10.33 2.26 10.03
N GLY A 73 10.26 3.55 9.69
CA GLY A 73 11.38 4.29 9.13
C GLY A 73 10.93 5.51 8.35
N THR A 74 11.87 6.42 8.10
CA THR A 74 11.66 7.57 7.23
C THR A 74 12.42 7.35 5.92
N TYR A 75 11.67 7.13 4.85
CA TYR A 75 12.17 6.82 3.52
C TYR A 75 12.16 8.09 2.67
N ALA A 76 13.33 8.72 2.52
CA ALA A 76 13.53 9.86 1.64
C ALA A 76 13.70 9.39 0.19
N GLU A 77 12.62 9.37 -0.56
CA GLU A 77 12.59 8.90 -1.96
C GLU A 77 12.52 10.13 -2.89
N PRO A 78 13.64 10.60 -3.46
CA PRO A 78 13.67 11.86 -4.21
C PRO A 78 12.79 11.85 -5.47
N ASN A 79 12.59 10.67 -6.07
CA ASN A 79 11.71 10.49 -7.21
C ASN A 79 10.98 9.14 -7.12
N LEU A 80 9.94 9.09 -6.29
CA LEU A 80 9.09 7.90 -6.18
C LEU A 80 8.06 7.87 -7.30
N LYS A 81 8.21 6.92 -8.23
CA LYS A 81 7.28 6.73 -9.35
C LYS A 81 6.86 5.28 -9.49
N VAL A 82 5.57 5.03 -9.39
CA VAL A 82 4.97 3.75 -9.79
C VAL A 82 4.72 3.80 -11.29
N GLY A 83 5.49 3.02 -12.06
CA GLY A 83 5.34 2.96 -13.51
C GLY A 83 3.99 2.40 -13.93
N ARG A 84 3.43 2.85 -15.07
CA ARG A 84 2.08 2.45 -15.55
C ARG A 84 1.88 0.93 -15.68
N ARG A 85 2.97 0.18 -15.93
CA ARG A 85 2.96 -1.28 -16.05
C ARG A 85 3.08 -2.00 -14.70
N LYS A 86 3.27 -1.30 -13.59
CA LYS A 86 3.35 -1.89 -12.25
C LYS A 86 1.93 -1.95 -11.67
N THR A 87 1.14 -2.91 -12.12
CA THR A 87 -0.28 -3.07 -11.73
C THR A 87 -0.41 -3.86 -10.44
N ASN A 88 -1.51 -3.66 -9.71
CA ASN A 88 -1.88 -4.41 -8.52
C ASN A 88 -0.86 -4.38 -7.36
N LEU A 89 -0.09 -3.29 -7.24
CA LEU A 89 0.79 -3.05 -6.10
C LEU A 89 0.01 -2.53 -4.89
N TRP A 90 0.29 -3.10 -3.72
CA TRP A 90 -0.21 -2.66 -2.43
C TRP A 90 0.97 -2.32 -1.53
N PHE A 91 0.94 -1.13 -0.93
CA PHE A 91 1.94 -0.71 0.05
C PHE A 91 1.31 -0.76 1.43
N VAL A 92 1.94 -1.51 2.34
CA VAL A 92 1.49 -1.63 3.72
C VAL A 92 2.61 -1.20 4.65
N GLY A 93 2.36 -0.17 5.45
CA GLY A 93 3.30 0.28 6.49
C GLY A 93 3.05 -0.41 7.83
N GLU A 94 4.05 -0.45 8.69
CA GLU A 94 3.88 -0.91 10.08
C GLU A 94 2.97 0.02 10.90
N GLY A 95 2.73 1.26 10.45
CA GLY A 95 1.66 2.07 11.00
C GLY A 95 1.77 3.54 10.62
N LYS A 96 0.65 4.24 10.78
CA LYS A 96 0.59 5.69 10.61
C LYS A 96 1.59 6.37 11.54
N GLY A 97 2.44 7.23 11.00
CA GLY A 97 3.47 7.95 11.77
C GLY A 97 4.72 7.14 12.10
N ARG A 98 4.72 5.81 11.88
CA ARG A 98 5.93 4.96 12.02
C ARG A 98 6.63 4.75 10.69
N THR A 99 5.85 4.55 9.64
CA THR A 99 6.35 4.49 8.26
C THR A 99 6.06 5.82 7.59
N ILE A 100 7.10 6.57 7.27
CA ILE A 100 6.99 7.89 6.65
C ILE A 100 7.72 7.85 5.32
N ILE A 101 7.02 8.17 4.24
CA ILE A 101 7.63 8.37 2.93
C ILE A 101 7.72 9.88 2.72
N SER A 102 8.92 10.39 2.47
CA SER A 102 9.18 11.82 2.28
C SER A 102 9.82 12.10 0.92
N GLY A 103 9.56 13.28 0.39
CA GLY A 103 10.14 13.79 -0.84
C GLY A 103 10.19 15.32 -0.81
N SER A 104 11.16 15.91 -1.50
CA SER A 104 11.42 17.35 -1.48
C SER A 104 11.42 17.99 -2.88
N LYS A 105 10.94 17.28 -3.91
CA LYS A 105 10.93 17.78 -5.29
C LYS A 105 9.98 18.98 -5.42
N SER A 106 10.51 20.11 -5.88
CA SER A 106 9.75 21.34 -6.14
C SER A 106 10.26 22.05 -7.40
N VAL A 107 9.44 22.92 -8.00
CA VAL A 107 9.78 23.68 -9.22
C VAL A 107 11.02 24.56 -9.02
N ALA A 108 11.20 25.14 -7.83
CA ALA A 108 12.38 25.97 -7.52
C ALA A 108 13.69 25.17 -7.43
N HIS A 109 13.62 23.83 -7.36
CA HIS A 109 14.77 22.93 -7.27
C HIS A 109 15.00 22.09 -8.54
N ASP A 110 14.11 22.19 -9.55
CA ASP A 110 14.34 21.57 -10.87
C ASP A 110 15.28 22.51 -11.65
N LYS A 111 16.51 22.05 -11.93
CA LYS A 111 17.40 22.75 -12.86
C LYS A 111 16.77 22.63 -14.26
N ILE A 112 16.31 23.77 -14.79
CA ILE A 112 15.90 23.91 -16.20
C ILE A 112 17.12 23.68 -17.09
#